data_AF-A0A4D6XKS9-F1
#
_entry.id   AF-A0A4D6XKS9-F1
#
_cell.length_a   1.000
_cell.length_b   1.000
_cell.length_c   1.000
_cell.angle_alpha   90.00
_cell.angle_beta   90.00
_cell.angle_gamma   90.00
#
_symmetry.space_group_name_H-M   'P 1'
#
loop_
_entity.id
_entity.type
_entity.pdbx_description
1 polymer ?
#
loop_
_entity_poly.entity_id
_entity_poly.type
_entity_poly.pdbx_seq_one_letter_code
_entity_poly.pdbx_strand_id
1 'polypeptide(L)'
;MIKISNAAQNYFLSLLSKEPVGTQIRVFIINPGMSNAECRVAYCAIDEIEESDVKLKYNNFYIYINKSIMCFLKNSEIDLIVDKLNSQLTFKAPYATKNILNTQLSLQEKIKNFLNVEINPQLSLHGGKVNLINISDSGIAVIEFTGGCNGCSMIGVTLKEMIEKKILSFFPEIKKVIDQTHHLHGHHSFY
;
A
#
# COMPACT_ATOMS: atom_id res chain seq x y z
N MET A 1 -3.89 -6.60 17.45
CA MET A 1 -3.58 -8.03 17.66
C MET A 1 -4.41 -8.83 16.66
N ILE A 2 -3.78 -9.68 15.84
CA ILE A 2 -4.48 -10.55 14.89
C ILE A 2 -5.06 -11.73 15.67
N LYS A 3 -6.33 -12.04 15.49
CA LYS A 3 -6.95 -13.24 16.07
C LYS A 3 -6.62 -14.44 15.19
N ILE A 4 -6.13 -15.53 15.78
CA ILE A 4 -5.83 -16.75 15.03
C ILE A 4 -6.53 -17.91 15.72
N SER A 5 -7.38 -18.61 14.98
CA SER A 5 -8.09 -19.77 15.51
C SER A 5 -7.13 -20.88 15.91
N ASN A 6 -7.55 -21.76 16.84
CA ASN A 6 -6.72 -22.89 17.27
C ASN A 6 -6.37 -23.82 16.10
N ALA A 7 -7.30 -24.02 15.16
CA ALA A 7 -7.07 -24.82 13.97
C ALA A 7 -5.96 -24.21 13.09
N ALA A 8 -6.01 -22.89 12.84
CA ALA A 8 -4.99 -22.20 12.08
C ALA A 8 -3.62 -22.18 12.79
N GLN A 9 -3.57 -22.01 14.12
CA GLN A 9 -2.31 -22.08 14.88
C GLN A 9 -1.65 -23.47 14.76
N ASN A 10 -2.44 -24.54 14.93
CA ASN A 10 -1.92 -25.91 14.78
C ASN A 10 -1.42 -26.18 13.36
N TYR A 11 -2.12 -25.64 12.36
CA TYR A 11 -1.69 -25.73 10.97
C TYR A 11 -0.36 -25.01 10.73
N PHE A 12 -0.18 -23.78 11.25
CA PHE A 12 1.10 -23.07 11.16
C PHE A 12 2.23 -23.85 11.83
N LEU A 13 2.00 -24.42 13.01
CA LEU A 13 3.00 -25.28 13.67
C LEU A 13 3.37 -26.49 12.79
N SER A 14 2.40 -27.12 12.13
CA SER A 14 2.65 -28.24 11.21
C SER A 14 3.43 -27.87 9.94
N LEU A 15 3.35 -26.60 9.53
CA LEU A 15 4.13 -26.06 8.42
C LEU A 15 5.55 -25.75 8.88
N LEU A 16 5.69 -25.01 9.98
CA LEU A 16 6.97 -24.62 10.55
C LEU A 16 7.83 -25.81 11.00
N SER A 17 7.22 -26.94 11.39
CA SER A 17 7.96 -28.16 11.75
C SER A 17 8.71 -28.80 10.58
N LYS A 18 8.38 -28.42 9.34
CA LYS A 18 9.04 -28.87 8.11
C LYS A 18 10.11 -27.90 7.61
N GLU A 19 10.18 -26.71 8.22
CA GLU A 19 11.09 -25.65 7.85
C GLU A 19 12.35 -25.65 8.75
N PRO A 20 13.43 -24.97 8.34
CA PRO A 20 14.63 -24.83 9.16
C PRO A 20 14.33 -24.24 10.54
N VAL A 21 15.13 -24.66 11.54
CA VAL A 21 15.00 -24.18 12.92
C VAL A 21 15.14 -22.65 12.96
N GLY A 22 14.19 -21.99 13.61
CA GLY A 22 14.17 -20.53 13.75
C GLY A 22 13.23 -19.84 12.74
N THR A 23 12.79 -20.54 11.68
CA THR A 23 11.78 -20.01 10.74
C THR A 23 10.47 -19.72 11.47
N GLN A 24 9.90 -18.55 11.19
CA GLN A 24 8.63 -18.08 11.74
C GLN A 24 7.68 -17.67 10.61
N ILE A 25 6.55 -17.05 10.95
CA ILE A 25 5.59 -16.55 9.97
C ILE A 25 5.73 -15.02 9.87
N ARG A 26 5.60 -14.48 8.66
CA ARG A 26 5.45 -13.05 8.40
C ARG A 26 4.11 -12.79 7.74
N VAL A 27 3.44 -11.73 8.19
CA VAL A 27 2.22 -11.22 7.55
C VAL A 27 2.57 -9.95 6.79
N PHE A 28 2.09 -9.84 5.57
CA PHE A 28 2.19 -8.61 4.78
C PHE A 28 0.91 -8.34 4.01
N ILE A 29 0.73 -7.08 3.62
CA ILE A 29 -0.40 -6.63 2.80
C ILE A 29 0.16 -6.10 1.50
N ILE A 30 -0.29 -6.66 0.39
CA ILE A 30 -0.09 -6.09 -0.93
C ILE A 30 -1.15 -4.99 -1.09
N ASN A 31 -0.73 -3.82 -1.54
CA ASN A 31 -1.62 -2.69 -1.81
C ASN A 31 -2.47 -2.21 -0.59
N PRO A 32 -1.87 -1.95 0.59
CA PRO A 32 -2.62 -1.59 1.78
C PRO A 32 -3.42 -0.29 1.60
N GLY A 33 -4.70 -0.31 1.99
CA GLY A 33 -5.61 0.83 1.90
C GLY A 33 -6.29 1.03 0.54
N MET A 34 -6.03 0.15 -0.42
CA MET A 34 -6.70 0.14 -1.73
C MET A 34 -7.83 -0.88 -1.78
N SER A 35 -8.72 -0.76 -2.78
CA SER A 35 -9.79 -1.74 -3.01
C SER A 35 -9.26 -3.13 -3.38
N ASN A 36 -8.07 -3.23 -3.96
CA ASN A 36 -7.38 -4.46 -4.33
C ASN A 36 -6.36 -4.93 -3.27
N ALA A 37 -6.49 -4.48 -2.01
CA ALA A 37 -5.58 -4.90 -0.95
C ALA A 37 -5.68 -6.42 -0.71
N GLU A 38 -4.54 -7.11 -0.67
CA GLU A 38 -4.46 -8.55 -0.41
C GLU A 38 -3.58 -8.85 0.80
N CYS A 39 -4.12 -9.59 1.76
CA CYS A 39 -3.35 -10.07 2.91
C CYS A 39 -2.73 -11.42 2.61
N ARG A 40 -1.43 -11.55 2.86
CA ARG A 40 -0.69 -12.79 2.64
C ARG A 40 0.17 -13.15 3.85
N VAL A 41 0.52 -14.43 3.92
CA VAL A 41 1.47 -14.98 4.89
C VAL A 41 2.63 -15.59 4.13
N ALA A 42 3.83 -15.46 4.69
CA ALA A 42 5.04 -16.12 4.19
C ALA A 42 5.86 -16.65 5.37
N TYR A 43 6.83 -17.50 5.07
CA TYR A 43 7.88 -17.83 6.03
C TYR A 43 8.81 -16.62 6.24
N CYS A 44 9.40 -16.56 7.42
CA CYS A 44 10.33 -15.51 7.83
C CYS A 44 11.53 -16.17 8.49
N ALA A 45 12.67 -16.13 7.81
CA ALA A 45 13.93 -16.59 8.38
C ALA A 45 14.46 -15.58 9.43
N ILE A 46 15.44 -15.99 10.23
CA ILE A 46 15.90 -15.20 11.38
C ILE A 46 16.65 -13.93 10.96
N ASP A 47 17.31 -13.99 9.81
CA ASP A 47 18.08 -12.94 9.15
C ASP A 47 17.20 -11.99 8.33
N GLU A 48 15.96 -12.37 8.04
CA GLU A 48 14.99 -11.53 7.34
C GLU A 48 14.25 -10.57 8.29
N ILE A 49 14.39 -10.71 9.61
CA ILE A 49 13.70 -9.89 10.60
C ILE A 49 14.31 -8.49 10.65
N GLU A 50 13.48 -7.46 10.47
CA GLU A 50 13.91 -6.07 10.48
C GLU A 50 13.65 -5.39 11.83
N GLU A 51 14.37 -4.30 12.14
CA GLU A 51 14.10 -3.49 13.34
C GLU A 51 12.70 -2.88 13.35
N SER A 52 12.14 -2.61 12.16
CA SER A 52 10.77 -2.13 11.99
C SER A 52 9.71 -3.20 12.20
N ASP A 53 10.09 -4.47 12.40
CA ASP A 53 9.12 -5.53 12.64
C ASP A 53 8.62 -5.55 14.08
N VAL A 54 7.31 -5.74 14.20
CA VAL A 54 6.65 -6.02 15.47
C VAL A 54 6.45 -7.52 15.59
N LYS A 55 7.03 -8.07 16.66
CA LYS A 55 6.96 -9.49 17.00
C LYS A 55 5.69 -9.77 17.82
N LEU A 56 4.80 -10.60 17.27
CA LEU A 56 3.60 -11.09 17.96
C LEU A 56 3.80 -12.55 18.39
N LYS A 57 3.53 -12.85 19.66
CA LYS A 57 3.68 -14.20 20.23
C LYS A 57 2.37 -14.97 20.17
N TYR A 58 2.43 -16.21 19.66
CA TYR A 58 1.34 -17.19 19.64
C TYR A 58 1.81 -18.51 20.27
N ASN A 59 0.99 -19.56 20.18
CA ASN A 59 1.32 -20.85 20.78
C ASN A 59 2.49 -21.50 20.04
N ASN A 60 3.71 -21.37 20.59
CA ASN A 60 4.95 -21.97 20.10
C ASN A 60 5.48 -21.43 18.75
N PHE A 61 4.96 -20.31 18.27
CA PHE A 61 5.53 -19.60 17.12
C PHE A 61 5.31 -18.09 17.26
N TYR A 62 5.97 -17.35 16.38
CA TYR A 62 5.87 -15.89 16.29
C TYR A 62 5.37 -15.49 14.91
N ILE A 63 4.67 -14.35 14.88
CA ILE A 63 4.37 -13.63 13.65
C ILE A 63 5.11 -12.30 13.66
N TYR A 64 5.85 -12.03 12.59
CA TYR A 64 6.49 -10.74 12.34
C TYR A 64 5.65 -9.92 11.37
N ILE A 65 5.53 -8.63 11.67
CA ILE A 65 4.74 -7.67 10.89
C ILE A 65 5.49 -6.35 10.86
N ASN A 66 5.72 -5.81 9.66
CA ASN A 66 6.31 -4.48 9.56
C ASN A 66 5.38 -3.43 10.20
N LYS A 67 5.93 -2.55 11.04
CA LYS A 67 5.19 -1.52 11.78
C LYS A 67 4.32 -0.64 10.88
N SER A 68 4.74 -0.40 9.63
CA SER A 68 4.00 0.43 8.66
C SER A 68 2.60 -0.10 8.32
N ILE A 69 2.39 -1.42 8.36
CA ILE A 69 1.11 -2.05 7.98
C ILE A 69 0.21 -2.42 9.17
N MET A 70 0.69 -2.25 10.41
CA MET A 70 -0.05 -2.67 11.60
C MET A 70 -1.47 -2.09 11.71
N CYS A 71 -1.66 -0.84 11.27
CA CYS A 71 -2.95 -0.16 11.32
C CYS A 71 -4.01 -0.85 10.45
N PHE A 72 -3.61 -1.46 9.34
CA PHE A 72 -4.48 -2.17 8.40
C PHE A 72 -4.93 -3.55 8.93
N LEU A 73 -4.21 -4.09 9.91
CA LEU A 73 -4.48 -5.40 10.49
C LEU A 73 -5.38 -5.34 11.73
N LYS A 74 -6.03 -4.19 11.97
CA LYS A 74 -7.01 -4.04 13.05
C LYS A 74 -8.19 -4.99 12.83
N ASN A 75 -8.62 -5.67 13.90
CA ASN A 75 -9.70 -6.67 13.86
C ASN A 75 -9.50 -7.75 12.78
N SER A 76 -8.24 -8.07 12.45
CA SER A 76 -7.94 -9.12 11.51
C SER A 76 -8.00 -10.50 12.18
N GLU A 77 -8.42 -11.48 11.39
CA GLU A 77 -8.59 -12.87 11.80
C GLU A 77 -7.98 -13.82 10.76
N ILE A 78 -7.26 -14.82 11.24
CA ILE A 78 -6.78 -15.94 10.43
C ILE A 78 -7.44 -17.22 10.94
N ASP A 79 -8.08 -17.93 10.03
CA ASP A 79 -8.78 -19.18 10.31
C ASP A 79 -8.41 -20.26 9.29
N LEU A 80 -8.70 -21.52 9.63
CA LEU A 80 -8.49 -22.65 8.75
C LEU A 80 -9.85 -23.32 8.49
N ILE A 81 -10.31 -23.26 7.24
CA ILE A 81 -11.50 -23.98 6.82
C ILE A 81 -11.03 -25.35 6.32
N VAL A 82 -11.54 -26.40 6.94
CA VAL A 82 -11.22 -27.78 6.56
C VAL A 82 -12.47 -28.40 5.97
N ASP A 83 -12.41 -28.69 4.68
CA ASP A 83 -13.42 -29.50 3.98
C ASP A 83 -12.93 -30.95 3.85
N LYS A 84 -13.80 -31.83 3.37
CA LYS A 84 -13.55 -33.29 3.27
C LYS A 84 -12.30 -33.67 2.44
N LEU A 85 -11.80 -32.78 1.59
CA LEU A 85 -10.67 -33.04 0.69
C LEU A 85 -9.53 -32.03 0.83
N ASN A 86 -9.81 -30.80 1.26
CA ASN A 86 -8.84 -29.70 1.27
C ASN A 86 -8.89 -28.93 2.59
N SER A 87 -7.75 -28.37 2.99
CA SER A 87 -7.66 -27.39 4.06
C SER A 87 -7.21 -26.06 3.46
N GLN A 88 -7.92 -24.98 3.77
CA GLN A 88 -7.65 -23.64 3.24
C GLN A 88 -7.54 -22.64 4.38
N LEU A 89 -6.40 -21.94 4.44
CA LEU A 89 -6.25 -20.78 5.31
C LEU A 89 -7.07 -19.62 4.77
N THR A 90 -7.86 -19.01 5.63
CA THR A 90 -8.64 -17.81 5.34
C THR A 90 -8.10 -16.65 6.17
N PHE A 91 -7.74 -15.56 5.51
CA PHE A 91 -7.32 -14.32 6.15
C PHE A 91 -8.39 -13.26 5.95
N LYS A 92 -9.09 -12.89 7.03
CA LYS A 92 -10.05 -11.78 7.05
C LYS A 92 -9.38 -10.54 7.64
N ALA A 93 -9.20 -9.51 6.84
CA ALA A 93 -8.67 -8.22 7.27
C ALA A 93 -9.61 -7.09 6.86
N PRO A 94 -10.65 -6.78 7.67
CA PRO A 94 -11.70 -5.81 7.29
C PRO A 94 -11.18 -4.36 7.16
N TYR A 95 -9.94 -4.13 7.58
CA TYR A 95 -9.24 -2.87 7.56
C TYR A 95 -8.11 -2.87 6.51
N ALA A 96 -7.82 -3.98 5.82
CA ALA A 96 -6.77 -4.01 4.80
C ALA A 96 -7.08 -3.13 3.58
N THR A 97 -8.36 -3.05 3.19
CA THR A 97 -8.84 -2.21 2.08
C THR A 97 -9.28 -0.83 2.54
N LYS A 98 -9.39 -0.60 3.86
CA LYS A 98 -9.73 0.72 4.38
C LYS A 98 -8.48 1.58 4.35
N ASN A 99 -8.59 2.74 3.73
CA ASN A 99 -7.56 3.77 3.80
C ASN A 99 -7.51 4.34 5.23
N ILE A 100 -6.94 3.60 6.19
CA ILE A 100 -6.90 3.94 7.62
C ILE A 100 -5.80 4.94 7.91
N LEU A 101 -4.75 4.92 7.11
CA LEU A 101 -3.72 5.93 7.11
C LEU A 101 -4.33 7.34 6.94
N ASN A 102 -5.50 7.49 6.30
CA ASN A 102 -6.23 8.75 6.27
C ASN A 102 -6.62 9.32 7.65
N THR A 103 -6.56 8.58 8.76
CA THR A 103 -6.94 9.14 10.08
C THR A 103 -5.79 9.77 10.86
N GLN A 104 -4.52 9.48 10.52
CA GLN A 104 -3.35 10.08 11.19
C GLN A 104 -2.35 10.76 10.26
N LEU A 105 -2.37 10.45 8.96
CA LEU A 105 -1.54 11.15 7.99
C LEU A 105 -2.04 12.58 7.78
N SER A 106 -1.10 13.50 7.64
CA SER A 106 -1.39 14.84 7.15
C SER A 106 -2.03 14.76 5.76
N LEU A 107 -2.86 15.76 5.39
CA LEU A 107 -3.48 15.81 4.05
C LEU A 107 -2.44 15.65 2.93
N GLN A 108 -1.24 16.19 3.12
CA GLN A 108 -0.12 16.09 2.20
C GLN A 108 0.35 14.65 1.99
N GLU A 109 0.52 13.88 3.06
CA GLU A 109 0.93 12.48 2.97
C GLU A 109 -0.14 11.60 2.33
N LYS A 110 -1.42 11.87 2.61
CA LYS A 110 -2.54 11.15 1.98
C LYS A 110 -2.51 11.33 0.47
N ILE A 111 -2.34 12.56 -0.01
CA ILE A 111 -2.28 12.86 -1.44
C ILE A 111 -1.00 12.29 -2.06
N LYS A 112 0.16 12.36 -1.39
CA LYS A 112 1.40 11.71 -1.87
C LYS A 112 1.22 10.21 -2.07
N ASN A 113 0.61 9.53 -1.11
CA ASN A 113 0.34 8.09 -1.21
C ASN A 113 -0.62 7.79 -2.35
N PHE A 114 -1.71 8.56 -2.46
CA PHE A 114 -2.64 8.44 -3.58
C PHE A 114 -1.94 8.59 -4.93
N LEU A 115 -1.07 9.59 -5.11
CA LEU A 115 -0.32 9.75 -6.36
C LEU A 115 0.59 8.55 -6.64
N ASN A 116 1.31 8.04 -5.64
CA ASN A 116 2.21 6.90 -5.81
C ASN A 116 1.49 5.59 -6.16
N VAL A 117 0.25 5.46 -5.71
CA VAL A 117 -0.51 4.23 -5.79
C VAL A 117 -1.47 4.20 -6.98
N GLU A 118 -2.23 5.28 -7.18
CA GLU A 118 -3.33 5.32 -8.15
C GLU A 118 -2.92 5.97 -9.49
N ILE A 119 -1.87 6.81 -9.47
CA ILE A 119 -1.48 7.62 -10.64
C ILE A 119 -0.15 7.14 -11.21
N ASN A 120 0.89 7.10 -10.38
CA ASN A 120 2.26 6.84 -10.82
C ASN A 120 2.49 5.47 -11.46
N PRO A 121 1.79 4.37 -11.11
CA PRO A 121 1.96 3.12 -11.85
C PRO A 121 1.61 3.28 -13.34
N GLN A 122 0.56 4.04 -13.66
CA GLN A 122 0.16 4.31 -15.04
C GLN A 122 1.14 5.23 -15.75
N LEU A 123 1.63 6.28 -15.07
CA LEU A 123 2.61 7.21 -15.66
C LEU A 123 3.97 6.55 -15.89
N SER A 124 4.37 5.63 -15.01
CA SER A 124 5.67 4.96 -15.08
C SER A 124 5.83 4.07 -16.32
N LEU A 125 4.72 3.55 -16.87
CA LEU A 125 4.71 2.82 -18.14
C LEU A 125 5.22 3.67 -19.31
N HIS A 126 5.09 4.99 -19.20
CA HIS A 126 5.57 5.98 -20.17
C HIS A 126 6.81 6.73 -19.66
N GLY A 127 7.51 6.18 -18.66
CA GLY A 127 8.71 6.79 -18.07
C GLY A 127 8.43 8.09 -17.30
N GLY A 128 7.18 8.36 -16.95
CA GLY A 128 6.76 9.58 -16.27
C GLY A 128 6.37 9.37 -14.82
N LYS A 129 6.31 10.47 -14.06
CA LYS A 129 5.87 10.47 -12.66
C LYS A 129 5.25 11.83 -12.31
N VAL A 130 4.34 11.84 -11.35
CA VAL A 130 3.83 13.06 -10.71
C VAL A 130 4.13 13.04 -9.22
N ASN A 131 4.55 14.20 -8.70
CA ASN A 131 4.85 14.41 -7.29
C ASN A 131 3.98 15.56 -6.75
N LEU A 132 3.60 15.47 -5.47
CA LEU A 132 2.98 16.59 -4.75
C LEU A 132 4.09 17.46 -4.14
N ILE A 133 4.11 18.73 -4.51
CA ILE A 133 5.05 19.73 -4.02
C ILE A 133 4.57 20.27 -2.68
N ASN A 134 3.38 20.88 -2.66
CA ASN A 134 2.78 21.42 -1.44
C ASN A 134 1.25 21.46 -1.52
N ILE A 135 0.65 21.81 -0.40
CA ILE A 135 -0.77 22.16 -0.30
C ILE A 135 -0.81 23.50 0.43
N SER A 136 -1.47 24.48 -0.17
CA SER A 136 -1.71 25.77 0.47
C SER A 136 -2.87 25.69 1.48
N ASP A 137 -2.89 26.61 2.43
CA ASP A 137 -3.96 26.71 3.44
C ASP A 137 -5.36 26.93 2.84
N SER A 138 -5.44 27.44 1.61
CA SER A 138 -6.70 27.63 0.89
C SER A 138 -7.22 26.35 0.20
N GLY A 139 -6.50 25.23 0.32
CA GLY A 139 -6.85 23.94 -0.26
C GLY A 139 -6.40 23.77 -1.71
N ILE A 140 -5.36 24.48 -2.15
CA ILE A 140 -4.77 24.29 -3.49
C ILE A 140 -3.58 23.36 -3.39
N ALA A 141 -3.63 22.22 -4.08
CA ALA A 141 -2.52 21.28 -4.19
C ALA A 141 -1.65 21.62 -5.41
N VAL A 142 -0.33 21.74 -5.22
CA VAL A 142 0.62 21.95 -6.31
C VAL A 142 1.33 20.64 -6.62
N ILE A 143 1.27 20.23 -7.88
CA ILE A 143 1.91 19.02 -8.39
C ILE A 143 3.00 19.38 -9.40
N GLU A 144 3.94 18.46 -9.57
CA GLU A 144 5.00 18.55 -10.56
C GLU A 144 5.15 17.20 -11.27
N PHE A 145 5.14 17.25 -12.60
CA PHE A 145 5.43 16.13 -13.47
C PHE A 145 6.94 16.04 -13.73
N THR A 146 7.45 14.82 -13.69
CA THR A 146 8.86 14.49 -13.92
C THR A 146 8.97 13.33 -14.90
N GLY A 147 10.16 13.13 -15.46
CA GLY A 147 10.40 12.09 -16.47
C GLY A 147 9.72 12.39 -17.81
N GLY A 148 9.26 11.34 -18.51
CA GLY A 148 8.61 11.44 -19.82
C GLY A 148 7.33 12.30 -19.85
N CYS A 149 6.72 12.54 -18.67
CA CYS A 149 5.56 13.43 -18.55
C CYS A 149 5.90 14.93 -18.59
N ASN A 150 7.15 15.33 -18.37
CA ASN A 150 7.57 16.73 -18.45
C ASN A 150 7.69 17.21 -19.92
N GLY A 151 7.87 16.30 -20.87
CA GLY A 151 8.19 16.62 -22.25
C GLY A 151 7.02 16.65 -23.23
N CYS A 152 5.80 16.26 -22.83
CA CYS A 152 4.67 16.08 -23.75
C CYS A 152 3.63 17.21 -23.60
N SER A 153 3.84 18.29 -24.35
CA SER A 153 3.05 19.53 -24.33
C SER A 153 1.55 19.35 -24.66
N MET A 154 1.17 18.28 -25.36
CA MET A 154 -0.23 18.01 -25.74
C MET A 154 -0.96 17.06 -24.77
N ILE A 155 -0.23 16.23 -24.02
CA ILE A 155 -0.78 15.32 -23.00
C ILE A 155 -0.93 16.01 -21.63
N GLY A 156 -0.15 17.06 -21.37
CA GLY A 156 -0.11 17.75 -20.07
C GLY A 156 -1.48 18.25 -19.59
N VAL A 157 -2.32 18.81 -20.47
CA VAL A 157 -3.61 19.41 -20.06
C VAL A 157 -4.63 18.33 -19.66
N THR A 158 -4.87 17.33 -20.52
CA THR A 158 -5.84 16.26 -20.26
C THR A 158 -5.40 15.36 -19.11
N LEU A 159 -4.11 15.09 -18.99
CA LEU A 159 -3.57 14.29 -17.90
C LEU A 159 -3.71 15.03 -16.55
N LYS A 160 -3.36 16.32 -16.52
CA LYS A 160 -3.56 17.17 -15.35
C LYS A 160 -5.02 17.21 -14.94
N GLU A 161 -5.94 17.39 -15.88
CA GLU A 161 -7.39 17.40 -15.61
C GLU A 161 -7.89 16.08 -15.03
N MET A 162 -7.42 14.94 -15.56
CA MET A 162 -7.76 13.63 -15.03
C MET A 162 -7.27 13.46 -13.59
N ILE A 163 -6.02 13.85 -13.30
CA ILE A 163 -5.44 13.77 -11.95
C ILE A 163 -6.17 14.72 -11.01
N GLU A 164 -6.48 15.94 -11.43
CA GLU A 164 -7.25 16.91 -10.66
C GLU A 164 -8.64 16.35 -10.30
N LYS A 165 -9.39 15.83 -11.27
CA LYS A 165 -10.71 15.23 -11.01
C LYS A 165 -10.64 14.09 -10.00
N LYS A 166 -9.63 13.22 -10.12
CA LYS A 166 -9.42 12.13 -9.17
C LYS A 166 -9.07 12.66 -7.77
N ILE A 167 -8.14 13.63 -7.65
CA ILE A 167 -7.77 14.22 -6.36
C ILE A 167 -8.98 14.89 -5.70
N LEU A 168 -9.74 15.72 -6.42
CA LEU A 168 -10.92 16.40 -5.88
C LEU A 168 -12.00 15.40 -5.44
N SER A 169 -12.15 14.28 -6.15
CA SER A 169 -13.11 13.22 -5.78
C SER A 169 -12.70 12.45 -4.52
N PHE A 170 -11.40 12.26 -4.28
CA PHE A 170 -10.88 11.50 -3.13
C PHE A 170 -10.59 12.37 -1.91
N PHE A 171 -10.30 13.65 -2.12
CA PHE A 171 -9.88 14.62 -1.10
C PHE A 171 -10.74 15.89 -1.19
N PRO A 172 -11.94 15.89 -0.57
CA PRO A 172 -12.85 17.04 -0.61
C PRO A 172 -12.28 18.30 0.06
N GLU A 173 -11.19 18.18 0.83
CA GLU A 173 -10.44 19.32 1.37
C GLU A 173 -9.66 20.10 0.30
N ILE A 174 -9.38 19.49 -0.85
CA ILE A 174 -8.72 20.13 -1.97
C ILE A 174 -9.78 20.79 -2.87
N LYS A 175 -9.54 22.05 -3.22
CA LYS A 175 -10.43 22.85 -4.08
C LYS A 175 -9.91 22.96 -5.51
N LYS A 176 -8.59 22.85 -5.69
CA LYS A 176 -7.93 23.01 -6.99
C LYS A 176 -6.58 22.31 -7.01
N VAL A 177 -6.19 21.83 -8.18
CA VAL A 177 -4.84 21.32 -8.43
C VAL A 177 -4.14 22.22 -9.45
N ILE A 178 -2.93 22.66 -9.12
CA ILE A 178 -2.06 23.46 -10.01
C ILE A 178 -0.85 22.62 -10.38
N ASP A 179 -0.49 22.67 -11.65
CA ASP A 179 0.73 22.09 -12.17
C ASP A 179 1.80 23.19 -12.27
N GLN A 180 2.96 22.98 -11.64
CA GLN A 180 4.09 23.90 -11.66
C GLN A 180 5.17 23.50 -12.68
N THR A 181 4.97 22.41 -13.40
CA THR A 181 5.95 21.90 -14.36
C THR A 181 6.16 22.91 -15.49
N HIS A 182 7.43 23.18 -15.83
CA HIS A 182 7.77 24.13 -16.90
C HIS A 182 7.49 23.60 -18.31
N HIS A 183 7.15 22.31 -18.46
CA HIS A 183 6.80 21.62 -19.71
C HIS A 183 7.72 21.96 -20.89
N LEU A 184 9.02 22.03 -20.62
CA LEU A 184 10.01 22.37 -21.64
C LEU A 184 10.24 21.14 -22.54
N HIS A 185 10.16 21.35 -23.85
CA HIS A 185 10.53 20.33 -24.83
C HIS A 185 12.03 19.99 -24.72
N GLY A 186 12.37 18.69 -24.72
CA GLY A 186 13.75 18.21 -24.65
C GLY A 186 13.91 16.78 -25.19
N HIS A 187 15.13 16.24 -25.16
CA HIS A 187 15.48 14.91 -25.71
C HIS A 187 14.73 13.70 -25.10
N HIS A 188 13.99 13.89 -24.00
CA HIS A 188 13.14 12.89 -23.36
C HIS A 188 11.63 13.07 -23.65
N SER A 189 11.27 14.11 -24.43
CA SER A 189 9.93 14.27 -24.99
C SER A 189 9.72 13.16 -26.02
N PHE A 190 8.82 12.20 -25.74
CA PHE A 190 8.43 11.24 -26.76
C PHE A 190 7.75 11.99 -27.93
N TYR A 191 8.46 12.06 -29.04
CA TYR A 191 7.95 12.25 -30.39
C TYR A 191 8.74 11.34 -31.33
#